data_AF-G7GSK5-F1
#
_entry.id   AF-G7GSK5-F1
#
_cell.length_a   1.000
_cell.length_b   1.000
_cell.length_c   1.000
_cell.angle_alpha   90.00
_cell.angle_beta   90.00
_cell.angle_gamma   90.00
#
_symmetry.space_group_name_H-M   'P 1'
#
loop_
_entity.id
_entity.type
_entity.pdbx_description
1 polymer ?
#
loop_
_entity_poly.entity_id
_entity_poly.type
_entity_poly.pdbx_seq_one_letter_code
_entity_poly.pdbx_strand_id
1 'polypeptide(L)'
;MSTPESPGGTDPEIVDAEVVEQPPASPGLPGVGAAPVLPDPDYSEAGVPSFDFVRDKIEKRISTAIGSEVLAESSAEGQQADEALRKRTEAAKKKLDEIRKSMGG
;
A
#
# COMPACT_ATOMS: atom_id res chain seq x y z
N MET A 1 -2.59 -24.25 -43.27
CA MET A 1 -2.94 -22.93 -42.71
C MET A 1 -2.69 -23.03 -41.21
N SER A 2 -1.53 -22.56 -40.75
CA SER A 2 -1.14 -22.62 -39.34
C SER A 2 -1.88 -21.54 -38.55
N THR A 3 -2.50 -21.89 -37.44
CA THR A 3 -2.99 -20.93 -36.44
C THR A 3 -1.95 -20.88 -35.32
N PRO A 4 -1.43 -19.70 -34.94
CA PRO A 4 -0.49 -19.60 -33.83
C PRO A 4 -1.21 -19.76 -32.49
N GLU A 5 -0.71 -20.67 -31.66
CA GLU A 5 -0.89 -20.63 -30.21
C GLU A 5 -0.39 -19.28 -29.69
N SER A 6 -1.24 -18.56 -28.97
CA SER A 6 -0.84 -17.39 -28.19
C SER A 6 -0.56 -17.84 -26.75
N PRO A 7 0.66 -17.67 -26.23
CA PRO A 7 0.98 -18.08 -24.87
C PRO A 7 0.55 -16.95 -23.92
N GLY A 8 -0.71 -17.00 -23.47
CA GLY A 8 -1.19 -16.16 -22.38
C GLY A 8 -0.66 -16.72 -21.06
N GLY A 9 0.52 -16.27 -20.64
CA GLY A 9 1.12 -16.60 -19.36
C GLY A 9 0.18 -16.25 -18.21
N THR A 10 -0.01 -17.21 -17.31
CA THR A 10 -0.67 -17.03 -16.02
C THR A 10 0.23 -16.16 -15.14
N ASP A 11 0.03 -14.85 -15.20
CA ASP A 11 0.59 -13.92 -14.22
C ASP A 11 -0.28 -14.02 -12.95
N PRO A 12 0.25 -14.50 -11.81
CA PRO A 12 -0.55 -14.76 -10.60
C PRO A 12 -1.08 -13.50 -9.91
N GLU A 13 -0.77 -12.30 -10.43
CA GLU A 13 -1.18 -11.02 -9.87
C GLU A 13 -2.46 -10.44 -10.51
N ILE A 14 -2.93 -11.00 -11.63
CA ILE A 14 -4.16 -10.54 -12.28
C ILE A 14 -5.35 -11.29 -11.68
N VAL A 15 -6.03 -10.65 -10.72
CA VAL A 15 -7.28 -11.16 -10.16
C VAL A 15 -8.41 -10.91 -11.16
N ASP A 16 -8.93 -11.98 -11.75
CA ASP A 16 -10.09 -11.93 -12.63
C ASP A 16 -11.35 -11.66 -11.78
N ALA A 17 -12.03 -10.54 -12.04
CA ALA A 17 -13.19 -10.12 -11.27
C ALA A 17 -14.44 -10.85 -11.77
N GLU A 18 -14.73 -12.01 -11.20
CA GLU A 18 -15.99 -12.70 -11.45
C GLU A 18 -17.16 -11.87 -10.90
N VAL A 19 -18.09 -11.50 -11.78
CA VAL A 19 -19.33 -10.84 -11.38
C VAL A 19 -20.17 -11.85 -10.60
N VAL A 20 -20.24 -11.66 -9.28
CA VAL A 20 -21.13 -12.45 -8.42
C VAL A 20 -22.57 -12.13 -8.80
N GLU A 21 -23.29 -13.13 -9.31
CA GLU A 21 -24.72 -13.02 -9.55
C GLU A 21 -25.44 -12.86 -8.21
N GLN A 22 -25.91 -11.65 -7.93
CA GLN A 22 -26.63 -11.34 -6.71
C GLN A 22 -27.94 -12.15 -6.70
N PRO A 23 -28.24 -12.91 -5.61
CA PRO A 23 -29.44 -13.73 -5.57
C PRO A 23 -30.69 -12.84 -5.75
N PRO A 24 -31.72 -13.31 -6.47
CA PRO A 24 -32.95 -12.56 -6.63
C PRO A 24 -33.53 -12.28 -5.24
N ALA A 25 -33.85 -11.01 -4.99
CA ALA A 25 -34.46 -10.56 -3.75
C ALA A 25 -35.61 -11.50 -3.37
N SER A 26 -35.53 -12.09 -2.18
CA SER A 26 -36.62 -12.90 -1.65
C SER A 26 -37.90 -12.07 -1.67
N PRO A 27 -39.06 -12.60 -2.13
CA PRO A 27 -40.32 -11.86 -2.13
C PRO A 27 -40.76 -11.56 -0.69
N GLY A 28 -40.25 -10.47 -0.13
CA GLY A 28 -40.69 -9.90 1.12
C GLY A 28 -42.08 -9.30 0.94
N LEU A 29 -42.93 -9.59 1.91
CA LEU A 29 -44.23 -8.98 2.23
C LEU A 29 -44.59 -7.69 1.46
N PRO A 30 -45.82 -7.57 0.91
CA PRO A 30 -46.26 -6.37 0.23
C PRO A 30 -46.37 -5.22 1.24
N GLY A 31 -45.42 -4.30 1.23
CA GLY A 31 -45.48 -3.10 2.07
C GLY A 31 -44.17 -2.50 2.55
N VAL A 32 -43.01 -3.10 2.26
CA VAL A 32 -41.73 -2.40 2.43
C VAL A 32 -41.09 -2.34 1.05
N GLY A 33 -41.16 -1.16 0.42
CA GLY A 33 -40.42 -0.92 -0.81
C GLY A 33 -38.95 -1.25 -0.54
N ALA A 34 -38.30 -1.93 -1.48
CA ALA A 34 -36.85 -2.01 -1.50
C ALA A 34 -36.35 -0.57 -1.41
N ALA A 35 -35.87 -0.17 -0.22
CA ALA A 35 -35.08 1.03 -0.14
C ALA A 35 -33.92 0.77 -1.11
N PRO A 36 -33.67 1.65 -2.09
CA PRO A 36 -32.43 1.55 -2.84
C PRO A 36 -31.33 1.46 -1.78
N VAL A 37 -30.42 0.51 -1.92
CA VAL A 37 -29.15 0.57 -1.20
C VAL A 37 -28.53 1.85 -1.72
N LEU A 38 -28.78 2.96 -1.02
CA LEU A 38 -28.16 4.22 -1.32
C LEU A 38 -26.68 3.93 -1.23
N PRO A 39 -25.89 4.28 -2.27
CA PRO A 39 -24.46 4.12 -2.16
C PRO A 39 -24.02 4.82 -0.87
N ASP A 40 -23.08 4.21 -0.13
CA ASP A 40 -22.45 4.87 1.00
C ASP A 40 -22.12 6.31 0.56
N PRO A 41 -22.38 7.37 1.34
CA PRO A 41 -22.15 8.75 0.89
C PRO A 41 -20.70 9.00 0.43
N ASP A 42 -19.80 8.08 0.79
CA ASP A 42 -18.40 8.01 0.40
C ASP A 42 -18.14 7.46 -1.02
N TYR A 43 -19.15 6.88 -1.68
CA TYR A 43 -19.07 6.27 -3.01
C TYR A 43 -20.23 6.72 -3.91
N SER A 44 -19.98 6.83 -5.20
CA SER A 44 -21.04 7.07 -6.19
C SER A 44 -21.81 5.79 -6.51
N GLU A 45 -22.95 5.91 -7.19
CA GLU A 45 -23.73 4.75 -7.68
C GLU A 45 -22.92 3.84 -8.62
N ALA A 46 -21.88 4.37 -9.28
CA ALA A 46 -20.95 3.61 -10.10
C ALA A 46 -19.78 3.00 -9.29
N GLY A 47 -19.80 3.12 -7.96
CA GLY A 47 -18.75 2.62 -7.06
C GLY A 47 -17.48 3.47 -7.02
N VAL A 48 -17.50 4.69 -7.55
CA VAL A 48 -16.34 5.59 -7.53
C VAL A 48 -16.29 6.34 -6.20
N PRO A 49 -15.19 6.29 -5.44
CA PRO A 49 -15.09 6.98 -4.17
C PRO A 49 -15.12 8.51 -4.35
N SER A 50 -15.71 9.21 -3.38
CA SER A 50 -15.73 10.67 -3.34
C SER A 50 -14.34 11.24 -3.10
N PHE A 51 -14.11 12.49 -3.53
CA PHE A 51 -12.84 13.17 -3.32
C PHE A 51 -12.51 13.32 -1.83
N ASP A 52 -13.50 13.69 -1.02
CA ASP A 52 -13.34 13.85 0.43
C ASP A 52 -12.97 12.52 1.10
N PHE A 53 -13.60 11.41 0.69
CA PHE A 53 -13.26 10.09 1.23
C PHE A 53 -11.81 9.68 0.89
N VAL A 54 -11.35 9.94 -0.34
CA VAL A 54 -9.96 9.67 -0.73
C VAL A 54 -8.99 10.55 0.07
N ARG A 55 -9.30 11.85 0.22
CA ARG A 55 -8.48 12.78 1.01
C ARG A 55 -8.35 12.29 2.45
N ASP A 56 -9.47 12.04 3.12
CA ASP A 56 -9.50 11.61 4.52
C ASP A 56 -8.78 10.28 4.72
N LYS A 57 -8.87 9.35 3.74
CA LYS A 57 -8.16 8.07 3.76
C LYS A 57 -6.65 8.26 3.61
N ILE A 58 -6.21 9.18 2.76
CA ILE A 58 -4.79 9.52 2.60
C ILE A 58 -4.27 10.18 3.88
N GLU A 59 -4.98 11.16 4.44
CA GLU A 59 -4.58 11.84 5.68
C GLU A 59 -4.44 10.86 6.86
N LYS A 60 -5.40 9.94 7.04
CA LYS A 60 -5.31 8.88 8.05
C LYS A 60 -4.08 7.99 7.85
N ARG A 61 -3.78 7.61 6.60
CA ARG A 61 -2.58 6.81 6.28
C ARG A 61 -1.30 7.57 6.52
N ILE A 62 -1.21 8.84 6.13
CA ILE A 62 -0.02 9.68 6.35
C ILE A 62 0.21 9.89 7.85
N SER A 63 -0.84 10.22 8.61
CA SER A 63 -0.74 10.38 10.07
C SER A 63 -0.26 9.09 10.75
N THR A 64 -0.71 7.92 10.27
CA THR A 64 -0.28 6.63 10.80
C THR A 64 1.15 6.30 10.38
N ALA A 65 1.51 6.58 9.13
CA ALA A 65 2.84 6.30 8.57
C ALA A 65 3.93 7.06 9.33
N ILE A 66 3.73 8.37 9.55
CA ILE A 66 4.67 9.22 10.30
C ILE A 66 4.85 8.68 11.73
N GLY A 67 3.77 8.25 12.39
CA GLY A 67 3.86 7.65 13.71
C GLY A 67 4.55 6.28 13.71
N SER A 68 4.30 5.46 12.68
CA SER A 68 4.85 4.10 12.56
C SER A 68 6.34 4.07 12.23
N GLU A 69 6.84 5.05 11.47
CA GLU A 69 8.26 5.16 11.12
C GLU A 69 9.08 5.49 12.36
N VAL A 70 8.66 6.48 13.15
CA VAL A 70 9.30 6.81 14.45
C VAL A 70 9.23 5.63 15.42
N LEU A 71 8.11 4.90 15.43
CA LEU A 71 7.96 3.72 16.30
C LEU A 71 8.86 2.56 15.84
N ALA A 72 8.98 2.33 14.53
CA ALA A 72 9.87 1.33 13.94
C ALA A 72 11.36 1.69 14.14
N GLU A 73 11.72 2.97 14.05
CA GLU A 73 13.04 3.49 14.39
C GLU A 73 13.35 3.26 15.88
N SER A 74 12.37 3.47 16.76
CA SER A 74 12.52 3.19 18.19
C SER A 74 12.54 1.70 18.56
N SER A 75 12.18 0.82 17.62
CA SER A 75 12.22 -0.65 17.80
C SER A 75 13.65 -1.14 18.00
N ALA A 76 13.81 -2.32 18.60
CA ALA A 76 15.11 -2.97 18.78
C ALA A 76 15.85 -3.21 17.44
N GLU A 77 15.10 -3.46 16.37
CA GLU A 77 15.65 -3.63 15.02
C GLU A 77 16.09 -2.30 14.39
N GLY A 78 15.33 -1.23 14.62
CA GLY A 78 15.69 0.14 14.19
C GLY A 78 16.98 0.62 14.86
N GLN A 79 17.07 0.44 16.19
CA GLN A 79 18.29 0.77 16.95
C GLN A 79 19.52 -0.02 16.46
N GLN A 80 19.35 -1.28 16.08
CA GLN A 80 20.44 -2.10 15.51
C GLN A 80 20.87 -1.62 14.13
N ALA A 81 19.91 -1.26 13.26
CA ALA A 81 20.20 -0.70 11.94
C ALA A 81 20.96 0.63 12.04
N ASP A 82 20.54 1.50 12.96
CA ASP A 82 21.21 2.77 13.24
C ASP A 82 22.62 2.57 13.78
N GLU A 83 22.82 1.62 14.71
CA GLU A 83 24.15 1.35 15.21
C GLU A 83 25.07 0.77 14.12
N ALA A 84 24.55 -0.09 13.24
CA ALA A 84 25.29 -0.61 12.10
C ALA A 84 25.69 0.51 11.13
N LEU A 85 24.77 1.45 10.85
CA LEU A 85 25.04 2.62 10.03
C LEU A 85 26.10 3.51 10.70
N ARG A 86 25.98 3.79 12.00
CA ARG A 86 26.97 4.58 12.76
C ARG A 86 28.36 3.96 12.67
N LYS A 87 28.49 2.66 12.95
CA LYS A 87 29.76 1.91 12.86
C LYS A 87 30.36 1.99 11.46
N ARG A 88 29.54 1.81 10.40
CA ARG A 88 30.01 1.93 9.01
C ARG A 88 30.48 3.35 8.70
N THR A 89 29.79 4.36 9.20
CA THR A 89 30.10 5.77 8.96
C THR A 89 31.38 6.18 9.68
N GLU A 90 31.58 5.74 10.92
CA GLU A 90 32.81 5.93 11.68
C GLU A 90 34.01 5.24 11.02
N ALA A 91 33.82 3.99 10.57
CA ALA A 91 34.86 3.27 9.83
C ALA A 91 35.22 3.97 8.51
N ALA A 92 34.21 4.44 7.77
CA ALA A 92 34.43 5.20 6.54
C ALA A 92 35.17 6.53 6.82
N LYS A 93 34.77 7.27 7.86
CA LYS A 93 35.47 8.50 8.29
C LYS A 93 36.92 8.24 8.64
N LYS A 94 37.19 7.24 9.49
CA LYS A 94 38.55 6.84 9.86
C LYS A 94 39.37 6.47 8.62
N LYS A 95 38.78 5.74 7.67
CA LYS A 95 39.48 5.35 6.45
C LYS A 95 39.80 6.55 5.56
N LEU A 96 38.88 7.52 5.44
CA LEU A 96 39.12 8.77 4.72
C LEU A 96 40.22 9.59 5.37
N ASP A 97 40.29 9.63 6.70
CA ASP A 97 41.35 10.34 7.42
C ASP A 97 42.72 9.68 7.22
N GLU A 98 42.80 8.34 7.22
CA GLU A 98 44.01 7.61 6.86
C GLU A 98 44.47 7.94 5.44
N ILE A 99 43.55 7.95 4.47
CA ILE A 99 43.86 8.30 3.07
C ILE A 99 44.37 9.74 2.99
N ARG A 100 43.70 10.70 3.65
CA ARG A 100 44.11 12.10 3.67
C ARG A 100 45.54 12.24 4.23
N LYS A 101 45.86 11.52 5.30
CA LYS A 101 47.21 11.50 5.87
C LYS A 101 48.23 10.89 4.91
N SER A 102 47.88 9.81 4.21
CA SER A 102 48.79 9.17 3.24
C SER A 102 49.05 10.00 1.99
N MET A 103 48.10 10.88 1.63
CA MET A 103 48.17 11.76 0.47
C MET A 103 48.93 13.08 0.74
N GLY A 104 49.49 13.26 1.93
CA GLY A 104 50.29 14.43 2.30
C GLY A 104 49.49 15.47 3.07
N GLY A 105 49.18 15.15 4.33
CA GLY A 105 49.19 16.19 5.36
C GLY A 105 50.60 16.77 5.52
#